data_AF-A0A3D5S0V8-F1
#
_entry.id   AF-A0A3D5S0V8-F1
#
_cell.length_a   1.000
_cell.length_b   1.000
_cell.length_c   1.000
_cell.angle_alpha   90.00
_cell.angle_beta   90.00
_cell.angle_gamma   90.00
#
_symmetry.space_group_name_H-M   'P 1'
#
loop_
_entity.id
_entity.type
_entity.pdbx_description
1 polymer ?
#
loop_
_entity_poly.entity_id
_entity_poly.type
_entity_poly.pdbx_seq_one_letter_code
_entity_poly.pdbx_strand_id
1 'polypeptide(L)'
;MAYGPIKSKDGEIDKEISIDLKDCEKAAAKKLTGVKVDEEVALDPKKLYTDSHKLHHQLGISHDEFDALKGKLTFTVKGISRQKLAEVNQELFDKTFGEGSVKDEKEFRAKVAESVEGNFKNEEERYFEFQLREKLVDQAKINTPDEFLKDWLVKTNDQITPEVLQNEYQTYVKELKWSLIRNKIVKDQDFKVENEEVIEEAKELIRQQFGQAGLMGQMEDKLDMFAQNYLQAENGDNYMKVYNQVQNKKVFSFIKDNISIKEKKVTMDEFRKL
;
A
#
# COMPACT_ATOMS: atom_id res chain seq x y z
N MET A 1 -2.20 -8.99 24.71
CA MET A 1 -2.15 -10.21 23.89
C MET A 1 -1.61 -11.36 24.75
N ALA A 2 -2.33 -12.48 24.80
CA ALA A 2 -1.86 -13.71 25.43
C ALA A 2 -1.47 -14.71 24.33
N TYR A 3 -0.38 -15.44 24.48
CA TYR A 3 0.04 -16.46 23.53
C TYR A 3 0.24 -17.80 24.22
N GLY A 4 -0.03 -18.88 23.51
CA GLY A 4 0.17 -20.24 24.01
C GLY A 4 -0.57 -21.30 23.21
N PRO A 5 -0.42 -22.59 23.58
CA PRO A 5 -1.10 -23.67 22.90
C PRO A 5 -2.61 -23.68 23.23
N ILE A 6 -3.42 -23.94 22.22
CA ILE A 6 -4.85 -24.27 22.35
C ILE A 6 -5.05 -25.73 21.94
N LYS A 7 -5.73 -26.49 22.79
CA LYS A 7 -5.93 -27.92 22.63
C LYS A 7 -7.40 -28.33 22.68
N SER A 8 -7.78 -29.24 21.79
CA SER A 8 -9.06 -29.96 21.91
C SER A 8 -8.95 -31.12 22.90
N LYS A 9 -10.08 -31.54 23.50
CA LYS A 9 -10.11 -32.70 24.41
C LYS A 9 -9.65 -34.00 23.75
N ASP A 10 -9.93 -34.15 22.46
CA ASP A 10 -9.64 -35.36 21.70
C ASP A 10 -8.23 -35.33 21.08
N GLY A 11 -7.48 -34.25 21.29
CA GLY A 11 -6.10 -34.08 20.84
C GLY A 11 -5.93 -33.75 19.35
N GLU A 12 -7.02 -33.68 18.57
CA GLU A 12 -6.98 -33.36 17.13
C GLU A 12 -6.47 -31.93 16.86
N ILE A 13 -6.84 -30.98 17.72
CA ILE A 13 -6.28 -29.62 17.72
C ILE A 13 -5.18 -29.53 18.77
N ASP A 14 -3.97 -29.21 18.34
CA ASP A 14 -2.85 -28.72 19.15
C ASP A 14 -2.07 -27.67 18.34
N LYS A 15 -2.33 -26.38 18.61
CA LYS A 15 -1.74 -25.26 17.87
C LYS A 15 -1.34 -24.14 18.82
N GLU A 16 -0.20 -23.50 18.59
CA GLU A 16 0.14 -22.25 19.26
C GLU A 16 -0.61 -21.09 18.60
N ILE A 17 -1.38 -20.34 19.40
CA ILE A 17 -2.13 -19.17 18.93
C ILE A 17 -1.83 -17.95 19.79
N SER A 18 -2.15 -16.77 19.24
CA SER A 18 -2.13 -15.50 19.98
C SER A 18 -3.53 -14.91 20.03
N ILE A 19 -3.97 -14.57 21.24
CA ILE A 19 -5.29 -14.00 21.52
C ILE A 19 -5.11 -12.54 21.95
N ASP A 20 -5.66 -11.60 21.18
CA ASP A 20 -5.87 -10.23 21.64
C ASP A 20 -7.25 -10.12 22.30
N LEU A 21 -7.26 -9.62 23.54
CA LEU A 21 -8.50 -9.44 24.30
C LEU A 21 -9.43 -8.42 23.63
N LYS A 22 -8.92 -7.50 22.80
CA LYS A 22 -9.73 -6.52 22.06
C LYS A 22 -10.64 -7.17 21.02
N ASP A 23 -10.21 -8.31 20.47
CA ASP A 23 -10.94 -9.02 19.42
C ASP A 23 -11.90 -10.07 20.00
N CYS A 24 -11.76 -10.37 21.29
CA CYS A 24 -12.56 -11.36 21.98
C CYS A 24 -13.98 -10.87 22.28
N GLU A 25 -14.93 -11.78 22.36
CA GLU A 25 -16.22 -11.45 22.98
C GLU A 25 -16.04 -11.04 24.44
N LYS A 26 -16.91 -10.17 24.96
CA LYS A 26 -16.84 -9.68 26.35
C LYS A 26 -16.76 -10.80 27.39
N ALA A 27 -17.45 -11.91 27.17
CA ALA A 27 -17.44 -13.05 28.09
C ALA A 27 -16.12 -13.83 28.06
N ALA A 28 -15.52 -14.02 26.88
CA ALA A 28 -14.22 -14.66 26.72
C ALA A 28 -13.09 -13.76 27.23
N ALA A 29 -13.13 -12.46 26.92
CA ALA A 29 -12.16 -11.48 27.41
C ALA A 29 -12.11 -11.46 28.94
N LYS A 30 -13.26 -11.54 29.63
CA LYS A 30 -13.32 -11.63 31.10
C LYS A 30 -12.62 -12.88 31.65
N LYS A 31 -12.74 -14.02 30.98
CA LYS A 31 -12.07 -15.27 31.41
C LYS A 31 -10.56 -15.21 31.24
N LEU A 32 -10.07 -14.45 30.25
CA LEU A 32 -8.64 -14.27 29.98
C LEU A 32 -8.04 -13.08 30.75
N THR A 33 -8.86 -12.29 31.43
CA THR A 33 -8.41 -11.14 32.21
C THR A 33 -7.94 -11.61 33.59
N GLY A 34 -6.70 -11.26 33.96
CA GLY A 34 -6.13 -11.62 35.28
C GLY A 34 -5.50 -13.00 35.35
N VAL A 35 -5.58 -13.78 34.27
CA VAL A 35 -4.94 -15.09 34.11
C VAL A 35 -3.42 -14.94 34.13
N LYS A 36 -2.74 -15.91 34.74
CA LYS A 36 -1.27 -15.95 34.85
C LYS A 36 -0.65 -16.85 33.77
N VAL A 37 0.66 -16.72 33.61
CA VAL A 37 1.44 -17.69 32.81
C VAL A 37 1.30 -19.08 33.44
N ASP A 38 1.24 -20.10 32.58
CA ASP A 38 1.01 -21.52 32.86
C ASP A 38 -0.41 -21.88 33.34
N GLU A 39 -1.35 -20.93 33.32
CA GLU A 39 -2.75 -21.19 33.65
C GLU A 39 -3.55 -21.70 32.44
N GLU A 40 -4.41 -22.68 32.66
CA GLU A 40 -5.28 -23.27 31.65
C GLU A 40 -6.69 -22.69 31.71
N VAL A 41 -7.20 -22.21 30.57
CA VAL A 41 -8.51 -21.60 30.46
C VAL A 41 -9.36 -22.35 29.43
N ALA A 42 -10.53 -22.82 29.86
CA ALA A 42 -11.49 -23.45 28.96
C ALA A 42 -12.31 -22.40 28.19
N LEU A 43 -12.03 -22.30 26.88
CA LEU A 43 -12.63 -21.36 25.94
C LEU A 43 -13.64 -22.08 25.03
N ASP A 44 -14.71 -21.38 24.69
CA ASP A 44 -15.67 -21.85 23.70
C ASP A 44 -15.23 -21.32 22.33
N PRO A 45 -14.88 -22.19 21.35
CA PRO A 45 -14.35 -21.75 20.07
C PRO A 45 -15.33 -20.82 19.32
N LYS A 46 -16.64 -21.04 19.46
CA LYS A 46 -17.68 -20.26 18.77
C LYS A 46 -17.99 -18.93 19.45
N LYS A 47 -17.48 -18.71 20.67
CA LYS A 47 -17.71 -17.49 21.47
C LYS A 47 -16.40 -16.84 21.92
N LEU A 48 -15.29 -17.19 21.28
CA LEU A 48 -13.98 -16.62 21.62
C LEU A 48 -13.86 -15.21 21.06
N TYR A 49 -14.11 -15.04 19.76
CA TYR A 49 -13.93 -13.80 19.03
C TYR A 49 -15.26 -13.18 18.60
N THR A 50 -15.26 -11.85 18.44
CA THR A 50 -16.39 -11.11 17.86
C THR A 50 -16.60 -11.48 16.39
N ASP A 51 -15.51 -11.79 15.68
CA ASP A 51 -15.52 -12.39 14.34
C ASP A 51 -15.36 -13.91 14.46
N SER A 52 -16.40 -14.66 14.07
CA SER A 52 -16.42 -16.12 14.12
C SER A 52 -15.35 -16.77 13.23
N HIS A 53 -14.85 -16.07 12.20
CA HIS A 53 -13.87 -16.63 11.27
C HIS A 53 -12.43 -16.61 11.81
N LYS A 54 -12.16 -15.74 12.79
CA LYS A 54 -10.80 -15.50 13.27
C LYS A 54 -10.12 -16.74 13.84
N LEU A 55 -10.84 -17.58 14.57
CA LEU A 55 -10.26 -18.75 15.21
C LEU A 55 -9.90 -19.85 14.20
N HIS A 56 -10.73 -20.14 13.20
CA HIS A 56 -10.39 -21.18 12.21
C HIS A 56 -9.17 -20.78 11.36
N HIS A 57 -9.01 -19.49 11.04
CA HIS A 57 -7.80 -18.97 10.40
C HIS A 57 -6.55 -19.15 11.28
N GLN A 58 -6.65 -18.91 12.59
CA GLN A 58 -5.54 -19.12 13.51
C GLN A 58 -5.19 -20.61 13.69
N LEU A 59 -6.19 -21.49 13.64
CA LEU A 59 -5.99 -22.93 13.76
C LEU A 59 -5.54 -23.58 12.43
N GLY A 60 -5.79 -22.90 11.30
CA GLY A 60 -5.51 -23.42 9.96
C GLY A 60 -6.45 -24.56 9.55
N ILE A 61 -7.71 -24.52 10.00
CA ILE A 61 -8.75 -25.52 9.68
C ILE A 61 -9.82 -24.93 8.76
N SER A 62 -10.52 -25.80 8.02
CA SER A 62 -11.63 -25.39 7.15
C SER A 62 -12.85 -24.91 7.94
N HIS A 63 -13.77 -24.24 7.25
CA HIS A 63 -15.02 -23.77 7.85
C HIS A 63 -15.88 -24.94 8.36
N ASP A 64 -15.99 -26.01 7.58
CA ASP A 64 -16.75 -27.21 7.95
C ASP A 64 -16.18 -27.90 9.19
N GLU A 65 -14.84 -28.01 9.27
CA GLU A 65 -14.16 -28.56 10.45
C GLU A 65 -14.38 -27.68 11.69
N PHE A 66 -14.35 -26.36 11.53
CA PHE A 66 -14.62 -25.43 12.63
C PHE A 66 -16.07 -25.53 13.13
N ASP A 67 -17.03 -25.65 12.23
CA ASP A 67 -18.45 -25.80 12.61
C ASP A 67 -18.75 -27.13 13.29
N ALA A 68 -18.02 -28.17 12.90
CA ALA A 68 -18.08 -29.50 13.52
C ALA A 68 -17.45 -29.55 14.92
N LEU A 69 -16.66 -28.53 15.33
CA LEU A 69 -16.07 -28.49 16.67
C LEU A 69 -17.14 -28.49 17.75
N LYS A 70 -17.06 -29.50 18.63
CA LYS A 70 -17.92 -29.66 19.80
C LYS A 70 -17.11 -29.55 21.07
N GLY A 71 -17.63 -28.78 22.02
CA GLY A 71 -17.03 -28.63 23.34
C GLY A 71 -16.10 -27.43 23.46
N LYS A 72 -15.43 -27.35 24.61
CA LYS A 72 -14.49 -26.27 24.94
C LYS A 72 -13.08 -26.69 24.57
N LEU A 73 -12.31 -25.75 24.07
CA LEU A 73 -10.87 -25.87 23.88
C LEU A 73 -10.14 -25.40 25.15
N THR A 74 -9.05 -26.05 25.51
CA THR A 74 -8.18 -25.64 26.61
C THR A 74 -7.06 -24.79 26.06
N PHE A 75 -6.99 -23.53 26.47
CA PHE A 75 -5.90 -22.62 26.14
C PHE A 75 -4.96 -22.48 27.34
N THR A 76 -3.69 -22.81 27.16
CA THR A 76 -2.66 -22.67 28.20
C THR A 76 -1.87 -21.38 27.93
N VAL A 77 -1.84 -20.45 28.88
CA VAL A 77 -1.14 -19.17 28.68
C VAL A 77 0.36 -19.36 28.84
N LYS A 78 1.11 -19.38 27.74
CA LYS A 78 2.58 -19.49 27.76
C LYS A 78 3.26 -18.13 27.96
N GLY A 79 2.61 -17.04 27.57
CA GLY A 79 3.04 -15.72 27.95
C GLY A 79 2.06 -14.61 27.63
N ILE A 80 2.30 -13.46 28.27
CA ILE A 80 1.41 -12.30 28.21
C ILE A 80 2.23 -11.11 27.76
N SER A 81 1.92 -10.60 26.57
CA SER A 81 2.49 -9.36 26.05
C SER A 81 1.49 -8.21 26.22
N ARG A 82 1.97 -7.09 26.75
CA ARG A 82 1.19 -5.86 26.92
C ARG A 82 1.86 -4.75 26.14
N GLN A 83 1.08 -4.07 25.31
CA GLN A 83 1.52 -2.82 24.72
C GLN A 83 1.43 -1.74 25.81
N LYS A 84 2.57 -1.12 26.13
CA LYS A 84 2.63 0.12 26.91
C LYS A 84 3.03 1.22 25.95
N LEU A 85 2.44 2.41 26.11
CA LEU A 85 2.93 3.59 25.40
C LEU A 85 4.40 3.79 25.77
N ALA A 86 5.25 3.95 24.74
CA ALA A 86 6.64 4.30 24.95
C ALA A 86 6.70 5.70 25.59
N GLU A 87 7.70 5.89 26.45
CA GLU A 87 7.99 7.23 26.96
C GLU A 87 8.59 8.06 25.82
N VAL A 88 8.24 9.35 25.77
CA VAL A 88 8.73 10.26 24.73
C VAL A 88 10.15 10.69 25.12
N ASN A 89 11.13 9.86 24.74
CA ASN A 89 12.53 10.01 25.11
C ASN A 89 13.44 9.59 23.94
N GLN A 90 14.76 9.68 24.17
CA GLN A 90 15.77 9.37 23.16
C GLN A 90 15.64 7.95 22.59
N GLU A 91 15.27 6.96 23.42
CA GLU A 91 15.06 5.58 22.97
C GLU A 91 13.93 5.49 21.92
N LEU A 92 12.83 6.22 22.12
CA LEU A 92 11.75 6.31 21.14
C LEU A 92 12.22 7.01 19.85
N PHE A 93 13.00 8.08 19.99
CA PHE A 93 13.49 8.85 18.84
C PHE A 93 14.42 8.01 17.97
N ASP A 94 15.39 7.35 18.59
CA ASP A 94 16.37 6.49 17.92
C ASP A 94 15.70 5.28 17.27
N LYS A 95 14.69 4.68 17.92
CA LYS A 95 13.92 3.57 17.31
C LYS A 95 13.05 3.99 16.14
N THR A 96 12.59 5.24 16.11
CA THR A 96 11.69 5.72 15.05
C THR A 96 12.45 6.24 13.84
N PHE A 97 13.55 6.96 14.05
CA PHE A 97 14.28 7.66 12.99
C PHE A 97 15.76 7.26 12.85
N GLY A 98 16.25 6.34 13.69
CA GLY A 98 17.66 5.95 13.76
C GLY A 98 18.45 6.76 14.78
N GLU A 99 19.49 6.15 15.35
CA GLU A 99 20.35 6.77 16.36
C GLU A 99 20.94 8.10 15.90
N GLY A 100 20.89 9.12 16.77
CA GLY A 100 21.48 10.44 16.52
C GLY A 100 20.73 11.32 15.52
N SER A 101 19.59 10.84 15.00
CA SER A 101 18.79 11.56 13.99
C SER A 101 17.89 12.65 14.55
N VAL A 102 17.57 12.60 15.84
CA VAL A 102 16.67 13.51 16.56
C VAL A 102 17.18 13.63 17.99
N LYS A 103 17.26 14.85 18.54
CA LYS A 103 17.89 15.12 19.85
C LYS A 103 16.90 15.41 20.97
N ASP A 104 15.70 15.87 20.63
CA ASP A 104 14.69 16.23 21.60
C ASP A 104 13.27 16.04 21.06
N GLU A 105 12.28 16.21 21.94
CA GLU A 105 10.87 16.05 21.59
C GLU A 105 10.40 17.05 20.52
N LYS A 106 10.97 18.26 20.48
CA LYS A 106 10.58 19.28 19.51
C LYS A 106 11.03 18.86 18.11
N GLU A 107 12.28 18.42 17.98
CA GLU A 107 12.81 17.85 16.74
C GLU A 107 12.05 16.59 16.34
N PHE A 108 11.69 15.73 17.31
CA PHE A 108 10.91 14.52 17.05
C PHE A 108 9.55 14.86 16.44
N ARG A 109 8.80 15.78 17.05
CA ARG A 109 7.49 16.22 16.56
C ARG A 109 7.59 16.90 15.20
N ALA A 110 8.62 17.71 14.97
CA ALA A 110 8.85 18.35 13.68
C ALA A 110 9.11 17.30 12.58
N LYS A 111 9.94 16.29 12.85
CA LYS A 111 10.25 15.22 11.89
C LYS A 111 9.06 14.31 11.62
N VAL A 112 8.23 14.03 12.63
CA VAL A 112 6.95 13.35 12.44
C VAL A 112 6.03 14.19 11.56
N ALA A 113 5.90 15.49 11.83
CA ALA A 113 5.06 16.37 11.01
C ALA A 113 5.55 16.45 9.56
N GLU A 114 6.86 16.58 9.34
CA GLU A 114 7.48 16.59 8.00
C GLU A 114 7.21 15.28 7.25
N SER A 115 7.36 14.13 7.92
CA SER A 115 7.07 12.82 7.33
C SER A 115 5.60 12.70 6.93
N VAL A 116 4.69 13.17 7.79
CA VAL A 116 3.25 13.18 7.52
C VAL A 116 2.91 14.13 6.37
N GLU A 117 3.47 15.34 6.35
CA GLU A 117 3.29 16.31 5.26
C GLU A 117 3.83 15.77 3.93
N GLY A 118 4.99 15.11 3.93
CA GLY A 118 5.58 14.50 2.74
C GLY A 118 4.65 13.46 2.09
N ASN A 119 4.01 12.62 2.92
CA ASN A 119 3.02 11.65 2.44
C ASN A 119 1.81 12.36 1.83
N PHE A 120 1.25 13.39 2.48
CA PHE A 120 0.10 14.13 1.94
C PHE A 120 0.43 14.91 0.68
N LYS A 121 1.63 15.49 0.56
CA LYS A 121 2.06 16.17 -0.68
C LYS A 121 2.06 15.20 -1.86
N ASN A 122 2.55 13.97 -1.66
CA ASN A 122 2.55 12.95 -2.71
C ASN A 122 1.13 12.52 -3.09
N GLU A 123 0.23 12.38 -2.10
CA GLU A 123 -1.18 12.04 -2.36
C GLU A 123 -1.93 13.18 -3.06
N GLU A 124 -1.73 14.43 -2.61
CA GLU A 124 -2.28 15.64 -3.24
C GLU A 124 -1.84 15.75 -4.69
N GLU A 125 -0.55 15.57 -4.95
CA GLU A 125 0.04 15.64 -6.27
C GLU A 125 -0.57 14.59 -7.22
N ARG A 126 -0.67 13.33 -6.79
CA ARG A 126 -1.31 12.27 -7.57
C ARG A 126 -2.78 12.57 -7.86
N TYR A 127 -3.51 13.07 -6.87
CA TYR A 127 -4.91 13.45 -7.06
C TYR A 127 -5.06 14.62 -8.03
N PHE A 128 -4.17 15.62 -7.93
CA PHE A 128 -4.12 16.74 -8.85
C PHE A 128 -3.84 16.28 -10.28
N GLU A 129 -2.83 15.43 -10.52
CA GLU A 129 -2.53 14.86 -11.83
C GLU A 129 -3.72 14.09 -12.40
N PHE A 130 -4.40 13.29 -11.58
CA PHE A 130 -5.62 12.59 -11.97
C PHE A 130 -6.73 13.54 -12.43
N GLN A 131 -7.05 14.56 -11.61
CA GLN A 131 -8.09 15.54 -11.93
C GLN A 131 -7.73 16.35 -13.18
N LEU A 132 -6.47 16.74 -13.32
CA LEU A 132 -5.96 17.45 -14.47
C LEU A 132 -6.11 16.60 -15.74
N ARG A 133 -5.74 15.32 -15.68
CA ARG A 133 -5.92 14.37 -16.79
C ARG A 133 -7.39 14.26 -17.20
N GLU A 134 -8.29 14.00 -16.25
CA GLU A 134 -9.73 13.87 -16.55
C GLU A 134 -10.25 15.12 -17.25
N LYS A 135 -9.92 16.30 -16.71
CA LYS A 135 -10.34 17.58 -17.27
C LYS A 135 -9.81 17.82 -18.68
N LEU A 136 -8.54 17.49 -18.94
CA LEU A 136 -7.94 17.65 -20.27
C LEU A 136 -8.55 16.69 -21.28
N VAL A 137 -8.79 15.44 -20.90
CA VAL A 137 -9.46 14.44 -21.76
C VAL A 137 -10.86 14.90 -22.15
N ASP A 138 -11.63 15.40 -21.19
CA ASP A 138 -12.98 15.91 -21.43
C ASP A 138 -12.98 17.17 -22.31
N GLN A 139 -12.01 18.08 -22.09
CA GLN A 139 -11.91 19.33 -22.87
C GLN A 139 -11.39 19.12 -24.28
N ALA A 140 -10.52 18.14 -24.51
CA ALA A 140 -9.92 17.88 -25.83
C ALA A 140 -10.94 17.37 -26.86
N LYS A 141 -12.11 16.87 -26.42
CA LYS A 141 -13.23 16.42 -27.28
C LYS A 141 -12.77 15.50 -28.42
N ILE A 142 -11.82 14.60 -28.13
CA ILE A 142 -11.29 13.65 -29.10
C ILE A 142 -12.36 12.61 -29.39
N ASN A 143 -12.75 12.48 -30.66
CA ASN A 143 -13.65 11.43 -31.13
C ASN A 143 -12.86 10.14 -31.37
N THR A 144 -13.39 9.01 -30.89
CA THR A 144 -12.79 7.68 -31.05
C THR A 144 -13.69 6.80 -31.91
N PRO A 145 -13.12 5.97 -32.81
CA PRO A 145 -13.89 5.03 -33.62
C PRO A 145 -14.25 3.81 -32.77
N ASP A 146 -15.30 3.93 -31.96
CA ASP A 146 -15.54 2.99 -30.86
C ASP A 146 -15.79 1.56 -31.29
N GLU A 147 -16.55 1.35 -32.37
CA GLU A 147 -16.80 0.01 -32.91
C GLU A 147 -15.50 -0.67 -33.36
N PHE A 148 -14.65 0.08 -34.06
CA PHE A 148 -13.36 -0.43 -34.50
C PHE A 148 -12.46 -0.79 -33.32
N LEU A 149 -12.36 0.06 -32.29
CA LEU A 149 -11.50 -0.19 -31.14
C LEU A 149 -11.96 -1.42 -30.36
N LYS A 150 -13.27 -1.59 -30.17
CA LYS A 150 -13.86 -2.77 -29.53
C LYS A 150 -13.53 -4.05 -30.29
N ASP A 151 -13.76 -4.06 -31.60
CA ASP A 151 -13.45 -5.20 -32.46
C ASP A 151 -11.95 -5.51 -32.48
N TRP A 152 -11.12 -4.47 -32.49
CA TRP A 152 -9.67 -4.61 -32.50
C TRP A 152 -9.15 -5.20 -31.19
N LEU A 153 -9.67 -4.77 -30.03
CA LEU A 153 -9.27 -5.30 -28.72
C LEU A 153 -9.59 -6.80 -28.58
N VAL A 154 -10.78 -7.22 -29.00
CA VAL A 154 -11.18 -8.63 -28.97
C VAL A 154 -10.31 -9.49 -29.90
N LYS A 155 -9.89 -8.95 -31.05
CA LYS A 155 -9.05 -9.69 -32.02
C LYS A 155 -7.57 -9.75 -31.67
N THR A 156 -7.07 -8.79 -30.89
CA THR A 156 -5.64 -8.69 -30.56
C THR A 156 -5.30 -9.21 -29.17
N ASN A 157 -6.31 -9.48 -28.34
CA ASN A 157 -6.09 -9.99 -26.99
C ASN A 157 -7.18 -11.01 -26.61
N ASP A 158 -6.78 -12.28 -26.56
CA ASP A 158 -7.66 -13.41 -26.24
C ASP A 158 -8.24 -13.36 -24.81
N GLN A 159 -7.71 -12.48 -23.93
CA GLN A 159 -8.20 -12.27 -22.57
C GLN A 159 -9.37 -11.27 -22.50
N ILE A 160 -9.66 -10.53 -23.59
CA ILE A 160 -10.75 -9.55 -23.61
C ILE A 160 -12.06 -10.25 -23.95
N THR A 161 -12.84 -10.58 -22.91
CA THR A 161 -14.20 -11.08 -23.05
C THR A 161 -15.21 -9.93 -23.25
N PRO A 162 -16.44 -10.21 -23.73
CA PRO A 162 -17.48 -9.18 -23.83
C PRO A 162 -17.78 -8.47 -22.50
N GLU A 163 -17.68 -9.19 -21.37
CA GLU A 163 -17.92 -8.64 -20.04
C GLU A 163 -16.78 -7.69 -19.61
N VAL A 164 -15.52 -8.10 -19.83
CA VAL A 164 -14.35 -7.23 -19.59
C VAL A 164 -14.44 -5.98 -20.45
N LEU A 165 -14.80 -6.13 -21.72
CA LEU A 165 -14.95 -5.01 -22.64
C LEU A 165 -16.06 -4.05 -22.17
N GLN A 166 -17.20 -4.56 -21.70
CA GLN A 166 -18.28 -3.71 -21.22
C GLN A 166 -17.86 -2.85 -20.01
N ASN A 167 -17.07 -3.42 -19.10
CA ASN A 167 -16.66 -2.75 -17.86
C ASN A 167 -15.44 -1.83 -18.06
N GLU A 168 -14.46 -2.24 -18.86
CA GLU A 168 -13.14 -1.58 -18.94
C GLU A 168 -12.98 -0.67 -20.17
N TYR A 169 -13.86 -0.79 -21.18
CA TYR A 169 -13.67 -0.04 -22.44
C TYR A 169 -13.65 1.47 -22.25
N GLN A 170 -14.46 2.01 -21.33
CA GLN A 170 -14.46 3.45 -21.06
C GLN A 170 -13.14 3.92 -20.45
N THR A 171 -12.57 3.14 -19.52
CA THR A 171 -11.25 3.38 -18.93
C THR A 171 -10.18 3.35 -20.02
N TYR A 172 -10.21 2.33 -20.89
CA TYR A 172 -9.29 2.21 -22.01
C TYR A 172 -9.35 3.42 -22.95
N VAL A 173 -10.55 3.87 -23.33
CA VAL A 173 -10.74 5.03 -24.20
C VAL A 173 -10.19 6.31 -23.55
N LYS A 174 -10.40 6.50 -22.24
CA LYS A 174 -9.83 7.64 -21.51
C LYS A 174 -8.31 7.62 -21.53
N GLU A 175 -7.69 6.46 -21.26
CA GLU A 175 -6.22 6.32 -21.32
C GLU A 175 -5.67 6.52 -22.73
N LEU A 176 -6.37 6.04 -23.76
CA LEU A 176 -5.99 6.28 -25.15
C LEU A 176 -6.02 7.78 -25.49
N LYS A 177 -7.10 8.48 -25.11
CA LYS A 177 -7.21 9.93 -25.31
C LYS A 177 -6.12 10.69 -24.57
N TRP A 178 -5.86 10.32 -23.31
CA TRP A 178 -4.77 10.89 -22.54
C TRP A 178 -3.41 10.68 -23.21
N SER A 179 -3.14 9.47 -23.71
CA SER A 179 -1.92 9.16 -24.44
C SER A 179 -1.77 10.02 -25.69
N LEU A 180 -2.85 10.28 -26.43
CA LEU A 180 -2.83 11.16 -27.61
C LEU A 180 -2.51 12.60 -27.25
N ILE A 181 -3.10 13.12 -26.17
CA ILE A 181 -2.82 14.47 -25.64
C ILE A 181 -1.35 14.58 -25.24
N ARG A 182 -0.85 13.63 -24.45
CA ARG A 182 0.55 13.58 -24.01
C ARG A 182 1.51 13.57 -25.19
N ASN A 183 1.27 12.68 -26.16
CA ASN A 183 2.11 12.57 -27.36
C ASN A 183 2.11 13.86 -28.20
N LYS A 184 0.97 14.56 -28.27
CA LYS A 184 0.89 15.86 -28.95
C LYS A 184 1.73 16.91 -28.22
N ILE A 185 1.65 17.00 -26.90
CA ILE A 185 2.46 17.94 -26.10
C ILE A 185 3.94 17.65 -26.26
N VAL A 186 4.35 16.39 -26.10
CA VAL A 186 5.75 15.94 -26.28
C VAL A 186 6.29 16.37 -27.64
N LYS A 187 5.51 16.13 -28.71
CA LYS A 187 5.88 16.50 -30.07
C LYS A 187 5.96 18.01 -30.27
N ASP A 188 4.97 18.76 -29.77
CA ASP A 188 4.89 20.21 -29.98
C ASP A 188 5.96 20.98 -29.22
N GLN A 189 6.35 20.48 -28.06
CA GLN A 189 7.38 21.10 -27.21
C GLN A 189 8.78 20.52 -27.43
N ASP A 190 8.94 19.57 -28.38
CA ASP A 190 10.18 18.82 -28.62
C ASP A 190 10.79 18.26 -27.31
N PHE A 191 9.94 17.70 -26.44
CA PHE A 191 10.43 17.13 -25.18
C PHE A 191 11.30 15.92 -25.44
N LYS A 192 12.58 16.09 -25.10
CA LYS A 192 13.56 15.02 -25.08
C LYS A 192 13.72 14.55 -23.65
N VAL A 193 13.81 13.24 -23.49
CA VAL A 193 14.17 12.60 -22.23
C VAL A 193 15.60 12.14 -22.41
N GLU A 194 16.49 12.75 -21.65
CA GLU A 194 17.90 12.41 -21.65
C GLU A 194 18.13 11.15 -20.81
N ASN A 195 19.15 10.36 -21.16
CA ASN A 195 19.46 9.12 -20.46
C ASN A 195 19.78 9.36 -18.98
N GLU A 196 20.43 10.47 -18.66
CA GLU A 196 20.72 10.89 -17.30
C GLU A 196 19.43 11.07 -16.48
N GLU A 197 18.38 11.62 -17.06
CA GLU A 197 17.08 11.79 -16.38
C GLU A 197 16.43 10.43 -16.08
N VAL A 198 16.56 9.46 -17.01
CA VAL A 198 16.06 8.09 -16.80
C VAL A 198 16.84 7.39 -15.68
N ILE A 199 18.16 7.56 -15.66
CA ILE A 199 19.01 7.00 -14.61
C ILE A 199 18.65 7.60 -13.25
N GLU A 200 18.49 8.91 -13.14
CA GLU A 200 18.12 9.56 -11.87
C GLU A 200 16.72 9.16 -11.39
N GLU A 201 15.75 9.03 -12.29
CA GLU A 201 14.43 8.53 -11.92
C GLU A 201 14.47 7.07 -11.44
N ALA A 202 15.27 6.21 -12.08
CA ALA A 202 15.47 4.84 -11.64
C ALA A 202 16.12 4.76 -10.26
N LYS A 203 17.10 5.63 -9.97
CA LYS A 203 17.68 5.74 -8.62
C LYS A 203 16.59 6.11 -7.62
N GLU A 204 15.77 7.10 -7.92
CA GLU A 204 14.70 7.55 -7.02
C GLU A 204 13.67 6.44 -6.73
N LEU A 205 13.28 5.66 -7.74
CA LEU A 205 12.42 4.48 -7.54
C LEU A 205 13.04 3.45 -6.58
N ILE A 206 14.34 3.17 -6.75
CA ILE A 206 15.10 2.27 -5.86
C ILE A 206 15.16 2.87 -4.46
N ARG A 207 15.42 4.18 -4.32
CA ARG A 207 15.43 4.87 -3.03
C ARG A 207 14.09 4.72 -2.31
N GLN A 208 12.99 4.89 -3.02
CA GLN A 208 11.65 4.75 -2.44
C GLN A 208 11.35 3.32 -2.00
N GLN A 209 11.79 2.32 -2.79
CA GLN A 209 11.58 0.91 -2.47
C GLN A 209 12.40 0.45 -1.26
N PHE A 210 13.65 0.88 -1.15
CA PHE A 210 14.57 0.43 -0.10
C PHE A 210 14.69 1.36 1.11
N GLY A 211 14.29 2.63 0.97
CA GLY A 211 14.18 3.58 2.07
C GLY A 211 13.23 3.11 3.16
N GLN A 212 12.14 2.44 2.78
CA GLN A 212 11.21 1.83 3.72
C GLN A 212 11.82 0.66 4.52
N ALA A 213 12.85 0.01 3.99
CA ALA A 213 13.54 -1.09 4.63
C ALA A 213 14.71 -0.64 5.54
N GLY A 214 15.02 0.65 5.61
CA GLY A 214 16.14 1.19 6.40
C GLY A 214 17.53 0.87 5.85
N LEU A 215 17.62 0.36 4.61
CA LEU A 215 18.87 -0.11 4.00
C LEU A 215 19.59 0.94 3.14
N MET A 216 19.04 2.16 3.07
CA MET A 216 19.50 3.21 2.15
C MET A 216 20.97 3.60 2.32
N GLY A 217 21.44 3.78 3.56
CA GLY A 217 22.82 4.19 3.82
C GLY A 217 23.88 3.17 3.34
N GLN A 218 23.50 1.91 3.16
CA GLN A 218 24.41 0.86 2.67
C GLN A 218 24.40 0.73 1.14
N MET A 219 23.43 1.35 0.46
CA MET A 219 23.23 1.22 -0.97
C MET A 219 23.58 2.48 -1.78
N GLU A 220 23.78 3.64 -1.14
CA GLU A 220 24.04 4.90 -1.84
C GLU A 220 25.28 4.78 -2.76
N ASP A 221 26.38 4.20 -2.27
CA ASP A 221 27.62 4.01 -3.06
C ASP A 221 27.47 3.02 -4.24
N LYS A 222 26.37 2.24 -4.26
CA LYS A 222 26.07 1.24 -5.29
C LYS A 222 24.83 1.58 -6.10
N LEU A 223 24.22 2.75 -5.86
CA LEU A 223 22.92 3.09 -6.40
C LEU A 223 22.94 3.20 -7.92
N ASP A 224 24.02 3.74 -8.48
CA ASP A 224 24.24 3.82 -9.93
C ASP A 224 24.24 2.43 -10.59
N MET A 225 24.95 1.47 -9.98
CA MET A 225 25.01 0.09 -10.45
C MET A 225 23.63 -0.57 -10.37
N PHE A 226 22.89 -0.37 -9.28
CA PHE A 226 21.54 -0.93 -9.14
C PHE A 226 20.56 -0.32 -10.14
N ALA A 227 20.61 1.00 -10.36
CA ALA A 227 19.79 1.67 -11.36
C ALA A 227 20.08 1.14 -12.77
N GLN A 228 21.35 1.00 -13.15
CA GLN A 228 21.71 0.44 -14.45
C GLN A 228 21.24 -1.01 -14.62
N ASN A 229 21.46 -1.86 -13.62
CA ASN A 229 21.00 -3.25 -13.64
C ASN A 229 19.47 -3.34 -13.74
N TYR A 230 18.75 -2.49 -13.01
CA TYR A 230 17.30 -2.42 -13.06
C TYR A 230 16.80 -1.99 -14.45
N LEU A 231 17.41 -0.96 -15.04
CA LEU A 231 17.05 -0.45 -16.37
C LEU A 231 17.31 -1.48 -17.49
N GLN A 232 18.38 -2.27 -17.37
CA GLN A 232 18.72 -3.34 -18.32
C GLN A 232 17.91 -4.63 -18.12
N ALA A 233 17.28 -4.81 -16.95
CA ALA A 233 16.44 -5.96 -16.67
C ALA A 233 15.22 -6.00 -17.61
N GLU A 234 14.59 -7.18 -17.69
CA GLU A 234 13.45 -7.42 -18.60
C GLU A 234 13.77 -7.03 -20.06
N ASN A 235 15.01 -7.29 -20.52
CA ASN A 235 15.47 -6.93 -21.87
C ASN A 235 15.32 -5.43 -22.21
N GLY A 236 15.39 -4.55 -21.21
CA GLY A 236 15.26 -3.10 -21.39
C GLY A 236 13.83 -2.57 -21.29
N ASP A 237 12.83 -3.41 -20.99
CA ASP A 237 11.45 -2.95 -20.77
C ASP A 237 11.37 -1.96 -19.60
N ASN A 238 12.19 -2.16 -18.56
CA ASN A 238 12.27 -1.24 -17.44
C ASN A 238 12.79 0.14 -17.86
N TYR A 239 13.76 0.21 -18.77
CA TYR A 239 14.19 1.48 -19.34
C TYR A 239 13.04 2.22 -19.99
N MET A 240 12.23 1.55 -20.82
CA MET A 240 11.09 2.17 -21.49
C MET A 240 10.00 2.61 -20.49
N LYS A 241 9.75 1.84 -19.43
CA LYS A 241 8.83 2.22 -18.35
C LYS A 241 9.29 3.51 -17.65
N VAL A 242 10.55 3.57 -17.24
CA VAL A 242 11.11 4.74 -16.55
C VAL A 242 11.19 5.95 -17.49
N TYR A 243 11.58 5.74 -18.74
CA TYR A 243 11.57 6.77 -19.78
C TYR A 243 10.18 7.42 -19.93
N ASN A 244 9.13 6.60 -20.04
CA ASN A 244 7.75 7.08 -20.15
C ASN A 244 7.31 7.84 -18.88
N GLN A 245 7.77 7.41 -17.70
CA GLN A 245 7.51 8.10 -16.44
C GLN A 245 8.16 9.49 -16.41
N VAL A 246 9.42 9.62 -16.82
CA VAL A 246 10.12 10.91 -16.92
C VAL A 246 9.41 11.82 -17.94
N GLN A 247 9.06 11.29 -19.11
CA GLN A 247 8.32 12.03 -20.12
C GLN A 247 6.97 12.53 -19.58
N ASN A 248 6.25 11.70 -18.84
CA ASN A 248 4.97 12.04 -18.24
C ASN A 248 5.12 13.17 -17.19
N LYS A 249 6.15 13.11 -16.34
CA LYS A 249 6.46 14.19 -15.39
C LYS A 249 6.73 15.52 -16.09
N LYS A 250 7.50 15.51 -17.19
CA LYS A 250 7.76 16.71 -18.00
C LYS A 250 6.47 17.29 -18.58
N VAL A 251 5.57 16.44 -19.08
CA VAL A 251 4.26 16.87 -19.59
C VAL A 251 3.41 17.50 -18.49
N PHE A 252 3.31 16.87 -17.31
CA PHE A 252 2.56 17.43 -16.20
C PHE A 252 3.15 18.75 -15.71
N SER A 253 4.48 18.86 -15.58
CA SER A 253 5.15 20.10 -15.22
C SER A 253 4.82 21.22 -16.21
N PHE A 254 4.95 20.94 -17.51
CA PHE A 254 4.61 21.92 -18.54
C PHE A 254 3.15 22.37 -18.47
N ILE A 255 2.22 21.44 -18.29
CA ILE A 255 0.80 21.78 -18.17
C ILE A 255 0.59 22.69 -16.96
N LYS A 256 1.16 22.36 -15.79
CA LYS A 256 1.04 23.15 -14.57
C LYS A 256 1.54 24.59 -14.75
N ASP A 257 2.66 24.77 -15.42
CA ASP A 257 3.23 26.09 -15.71
C ASP A 257 2.35 26.93 -16.65
N ASN A 258 1.41 26.30 -17.36
CA ASN A 258 0.53 26.93 -18.35
C ASN A 258 -0.95 26.97 -17.93
N ILE A 259 -1.29 26.60 -16.69
CA ILE A 259 -2.66 26.65 -16.18
C ILE A 259 -2.77 27.46 -14.89
N SER A 260 -3.99 27.91 -14.59
CA SER A 260 -4.31 28.47 -13.28
C SER A 260 -4.74 27.36 -12.33
N ILE A 261 -3.97 27.17 -11.26
CA ILE A 261 -4.27 26.24 -10.18
C ILE A 261 -5.03 27.00 -9.07
N LYS A 262 -6.13 26.43 -8.60
CA LYS A 262 -6.90 26.98 -7.47
C LYS A 262 -6.74 26.06 -6.27
N GLU A 263 -6.08 26.56 -5.24
CA GLU A 263 -5.96 25.84 -3.97
C GLU A 263 -7.29 25.86 -3.22
N LYS A 264 -7.68 24.69 -2.69
CA LYS A 264 -8.85 24.53 -1.84
C LYS A 264 -8.42 23.86 -0.55
N LYS A 265 -8.57 24.57 0.57
CA LYS A 265 -8.36 23.98 1.89
C LYS A 265 -9.46 22.96 2.17
N VAL A 266 -9.05 21.74 2.52
CA VAL A 266 -9.93 20.63 2.90
C VAL A 266 -9.48 20.04 4.23
N THR A 267 -10.40 19.40 4.93
CA THR A 267 -10.11 18.56 6.10
C THR A 267 -9.64 17.17 5.67
N MET A 268 -9.01 16.44 6.59
CA MET A 268 -8.59 15.06 6.36
C MET A 268 -9.76 14.14 5.95
N ASP A 269 -10.93 14.31 6.59
CA ASP A 269 -12.11 13.49 6.29
C ASP A 269 -12.73 13.82 4.93
N GLU A 270 -12.59 15.06 4.46
CA GLU A 270 -12.96 15.44 3.10
C GLU A 270 -11.97 14.87 2.09
N PHE A 271 -10.67 14.96 2.36
CA PHE A 271 -9.63 14.42 1.48
C PHE A 271 -9.77 12.91 1.26
N ARG A 272 -10.08 12.14 2.32
CA ARG A 272 -10.31 10.69 2.25
C ARG A 272 -11.52 10.25 1.41
N LYS A 273 -12.42 11.18 1.07
CA LYS A 273 -13.63 10.90 0.28
C LYS A 273 -13.46 11.25 -1.20
N LEU A 274 -12.36 11.90 -1.58
CA LEU A 274 -12.01 12.24 -2.96
C LEU A 274 -11.32 11.05 -3.63
#